data_AF-A0A1V6MHT2-F1
#
_entry.id   AF-A0A1V6MHT2-F1
#
_cell.length_a   1.000
_cell.length_b   1.000
_cell.length_c   1.000
_cell.angle_alpha   90.00
_cell.angle_beta   90.00
_cell.angle_gamma   90.00
#
_symmetry.space_group_name_H-M   'P 1'
#
loop_
_entity.id
_entity.type
_entity.pdbx_description
1 polymer ?
#
loop_
_entity_poly.entity_id
_entity_poly.type
_entity_poly.pdbx_seq_one_letter_code
_entity_poly.pdbx_strand_id
1 'polypeptide(L)' 'AWLETGYRIAQAEDDRVAIARILADPSISPALRGAANAALDDNTPQALRHFLEVGRYQVA' A
#
# COMPACT_ATOMS: atom_id res chain seq x y z
N ALA A 1 14.96 22.39 -1.21
CA ALA A 1 14.26 21.14 -1.58
C ALA A 1 13.25 20.73 -0.49
N TRP A 2 12.19 21.51 -0.28
CA TRP A 2 11.09 21.15 0.65
C TRP A 2 10.04 20.27 -0.03
N LEU A 3 9.85 20.46 -1.34
CA LEU A 3 8.86 19.76 -2.16
C LEU A 3 9.11 18.26 -2.26
N GLU A 4 10.35 17.79 -2.31
CA GLU A 4 10.63 16.36 -2.57
C GLU A 4 10.51 15.47 -1.32
N THR A 5 10.81 16.01 -0.14
CA THR A 5 10.78 15.24 1.12
C THR A 5 9.39 15.25 1.75
N GLY A 6 8.70 16.40 1.75
CA GLY A 6 7.34 16.52 2.28
C GLY A 6 6.32 15.75 1.44
N TYR A 7 6.47 15.77 0.10
CA TYR A 7 5.60 15.03 -0.82
C TYR A 7 5.64 13.52 -0.58
N ARG A 8 6.84 12.94 -0.39
CA ARG A 8 7.01 11.50 -0.15
C ARG A 8 6.38 11.03 1.16
N ILE A 9 6.35 11.86 2.19
CA ILE A 9 5.70 11.54 3.47
C ILE A 9 4.18 11.58 3.30
N ALA A 10 3.63 12.65 2.70
CA ALA A 10 2.20 12.76 2.45
C ALA A 10 1.68 11.60 1.58
N GLN A 11 2.44 11.24 0.54
CA GLN A 11 2.11 10.13 -0.34
C GLN A 11 2.10 8.77 0.39
N ALA A 12 3.04 8.54 1.31
CA ALA A 12 3.08 7.31 2.08
C ALA A 12 1.84 7.16 2.98
N GLU A 13 1.34 8.26 3.55
CA GLU A 13 0.10 8.21 4.34
C GLU A 13 -1.13 7.94 3.48
N ASP A 14 -1.22 8.57 2.31
CA ASP A 14 -2.29 8.29 1.35
C ASP A 14 -2.26 6.83 0.89
N ASP A 15 -1.06 6.28 0.63
CA ASP A 15 -0.87 4.90 0.21
C ASP A 15 -1.28 3.92 1.34
N ARG A 16 -0.94 4.19 2.62
CA ARG A 16 -1.43 3.38 3.76
C ARG A 16 -2.95 3.35 3.83
N VAL A 17 -3.59 4.50 3.68
CA VAL A 17 -5.06 4.60 3.70
C VAL A 17 -5.66 3.83 2.52
N ALA A 18 -5.05 3.88 1.34
CA ALA A 18 -5.50 3.09 0.19
C ALA A 18 -5.40 1.58 0.44
N ILE A 19 -4.32 1.10 1.06
CA ILE A 19 -4.18 -0.32 1.43
C ILE A 19 -5.18 -0.73 2.51
N ALA A 20 -5.41 0.12 3.52
CA ALA A 20 -6.42 -0.13 4.53
C ALA A 20 -7.84 -0.26 3.93
N ARG A 21 -8.17 0.54 2.91
CA ARG A 21 -9.43 0.42 2.17
C ARG A 21 -9.54 -0.92 1.42
N ILE A 22 -8.45 -1.42 0.82
CA ILE A 22 -8.42 -2.75 0.20
C ILE A 22 -8.71 -3.83 1.25
N LEU A 23 -8.07 -3.77 2.42
CA LEU A 23 -8.28 -4.73 3.51
C LEU A 23 -9.70 -4.73 4.10
N ALA A 24 -10.40 -3.61 3.99
CA ALA A 24 -11.78 -3.45 4.43
C ALA A 24 -12.80 -4.04 3.46
N ASP A 25 -12.41 -4.40 2.24
CA ASP A 25 -13.28 -5.08 1.30
C ASP A 25 -13.60 -6.50 1.82
N PRO A 26 -14.88 -6.85 2.05
CA PRO A 26 -15.27 -8.17 2.54
C PRO A 26 -15.01 -9.30 1.52
N SER A 27 -14.85 -8.97 0.24
CA SER A 27 -14.61 -9.92 -0.85
C SER A 27 -13.13 -10.16 -1.16
N ILE A 28 -12.21 -9.48 -0.45
CA ILE A 28 -10.78 -9.60 -0.67
C ILE A 28 -10.29 -11.06 -0.56
N SER A 29 -9.48 -11.48 -1.54
CA SER A 29 -8.89 -12.82 -1.52
C SER A 29 -7.88 -12.98 -0.37
N PRO A 30 -7.69 -14.20 0.17
CA PRO A 30 -6.67 -14.44 1.19
C PRO A 30 -5.25 -14.04 0.74
N ALA A 31 -4.93 -14.26 -0.54
CA ALA A 31 -3.64 -13.88 -1.12
C ALA A 31 -3.46 -12.36 -1.17
N LEU A 32 -4.47 -11.62 -1.63
CA LEU A 32 -4.44 -10.16 -1.67
C LEU A 32 -4.40 -9.56 -0.26
N ARG A 33 -5.11 -10.16 0.70
CA ARG A 33 -5.04 -9.78 2.12
C ARG A 33 -3.63 -9.97 2.69
N GLY A 34 -2.98 -11.10 2.40
CA GLY A 34 -1.61 -11.37 2.84
C GLY A 34 -0.60 -10.37 2.28
N ALA A 35 -0.70 -10.08 0.97
CA ALA A 35 0.17 -9.09 0.33
C ALA A 35 -0.04 -7.66 0.85
N ALA A 36 -1.30 -7.26 1.10
CA ALA A 36 -1.63 -5.97 1.68
C ALA A 36 -1.06 -5.81 3.10
N ASN A 37 -1.19 -6.83 3.95
CA ASN A 37 -0.61 -6.82 5.30
C ASN A 37 0.93 -6.75 5.24
N ALA A 38 1.58 -7.52 4.36
CA ALA A 38 3.04 -7.48 4.21
C ALA A 38 3.54 -6.08 3.82
N ALA A 39 2.83 -5.37 2.95
CA ALA A 39 3.17 -4.00 2.58
C ALA A 39 3.02 -3.00 3.75
N LEU A 40 1.99 -3.18 4.59
CA LEU A 40 1.80 -2.38 5.80
C LEU A 40 2.83 -2.69 6.90
N ASP A 41 3.25 -3.95 7.01
CA ASP A 41 4.27 -4.38 7.98
C ASP A 41 5.66 -3.81 7.63
N ASP A 42 6.03 -3.82 6.34
CA ASP A 42 7.27 -3.18 5.84
C ASP A 42 7.22 -1.66 6.06
N ASN A 43 6.06 -1.06 5.80
CA ASN A 43 5.71 0.31 6.14
C ASN A 43 6.59 1.41 5.49
N THR A 44 7.41 1.04 4.51
CA THR A 44 8.20 1.98 3.72
C THR A 44 7.36 2.58 2.58
N PRO A 45 7.58 3.86 2.20
CA PRO A 45 6.89 4.46 1.05
C PRO A 45 7.02 3.63 -0.23
N GLN A 46 8.16 2.94 -0.40
CA GLN A 46 8.45 2.09 -1.56
C GLN A 46 7.61 0.81 -1.56
N ALA A 47 7.53 0.10 -0.43
CA ALA A 47 6.72 -1.12 -0.32
C ALA A 47 5.22 -0.83 -0.48
N LEU A 48 4.74 0.24 0.16
CA LEU A 48 3.34 0.68 0.05
C LEU A 48 3.00 1.00 -1.41
N ARG A 49 3.86 1.78 -2.08
CA ARG A 49 3.67 2.16 -3.48
C ARG A 49 3.72 0.96 -4.42
N HIS A 50 4.71 0.09 -4.23
CA HIS A 50 4.91 -1.09 -5.06
C HIS A 50 3.71 -2.04 -4.99
N PHE A 51 3.14 -2.25 -3.80
CA PHE A 51 1.94 -3.06 -3.64
C PHE A 51 0.75 -2.47 -4.42
N LEU A 52 0.54 -1.15 -4.34
CA LEU A 52 -0.56 -0.48 -5.03
C LEU A 52 -0.40 -0.46 -6.55
N GLU A 53 0.83 -0.34 -7.06
CA GLU A 53 1.09 -0.27 -8.51
C GLU A 53 1.15 -1.65 -9.17
N VAL A 54 1.71 -2.64 -8.48
CA VAL A 54 2.08 -3.94 -9.06
C VAL A 54 1.53 -5.10 -8.24
N GLY A 55 1.81 -5.10 -6.93
CA GLY A 55 1.52 -6.24 -6.07
C GLY A 55 0.04 -6.65 -6.09
N ARG A 56 -0.90 -5.70 -6.06
CA ARG A 56 -2.35 -5.96 -6.07
C ARG A 56 -2.87 -6.65 -7.34
N TYR A 57 -2.15 -6.55 -8.46
CA TYR A 57 -2.53 -7.16 -9.73
C TYR A 57 -1.88 -8.53 -9.96
N GLN A 58 -0.78 -8.82 -9.26
CA GLN A 58 -0.06 -10.08 -9.36
C GLN A 58 -0.66 -11.19 -8.50
N VAL A 59 -1.40 -10.83 -7.45
CA VAL A 59 -2.07 -11.76 -6.53
C VAL A 59 -3.54 -12.04 -6.87
N ALA A 60 -3.96 -11.69 -8.10
CA ALA A 60 -5.30 -11.96 -8.64
C ALA A 60 -5.49 -13.44 -9.03
#